data_AF-A0A645GST7-F1
#
_entry.id   AF-A0A645GST7-F1
#
_cell.length_a   1.000
_cell.length_b   1.000
_cell.length_c   1.000
_cell.angle_alpha   90.00
_cell.angle_beta   90.00
_cell.angle_gamma   90.00
#
_symmetry.space_group_name_H-M   'P 1'
#
loop_
_entity.id
_entity.type
_entity.pdbx_description
1 polymer ?
#
loop_
_entity_poly.entity_id
_entity_poly.type
_entity_poly.pdbx_seq_one_letter_code
_entity_poly.pdbx_strand_id
1 'polypeptide(L)' 'MPEEGDLVAFWSQIPDEELFNLEPVRVDLKPEDLPGKPSRRVKCEGCGEMVMDGREASVDGKTLCHACAFGAYYQKQ' A
#
# COMPACT_ATOMS: atom_id res chain seq x y z
N MET A 1 32.02 2.52 4.34
CA MET A 1 31.48 1.25 4.87
C MET A 1 32.65 0.48 5.44
N PRO A 2 32.49 -0.19 6.60
CA PRO A 2 33.57 -1.05 7.10
C PRO A 2 33.76 -2.21 6.11
N GLU A 3 34.99 -2.42 5.65
CA GLU A 3 35.30 -3.45 4.65
C GLU A 3 35.28 -4.86 5.25
N GLU A 4 35.53 -5.01 6.56
CA GLU A 4 35.33 -6.24 7.33
C GLU A 4 34.95 -5.89 8.80
N GLY A 5 34.07 -6.67 9.43
CA GLY A 5 33.67 -6.52 10.84
C GLY A 5 32.18 -6.75 11.12
N ASP A 6 31.81 -6.82 12.40
CA ASP A 6 30.42 -6.92 12.83
C ASP A 6 29.67 -5.61 12.54
N LEU A 7 28.82 -5.66 11.50
CA LEU A 7 28.03 -4.53 11.03
C LEU A 7 27.05 -4.02 12.09
N VAL A 8 26.49 -4.91 12.91
CA VAL A 8 25.54 -4.52 13.96
C VAL A 8 26.29 -3.71 15.01
N ALA A 9 27.44 -4.22 15.46
CA ALA A 9 28.27 -3.51 16.45
C ALA A 9 28.75 -2.14 15.95
N PHE A 10 29.06 -1.99 14.66
CA PHE A 10 29.46 -0.70 14.08
C PHE A 10 28.32 0.31 14.09
N TRP A 11 27.14 -0.05 13.58
CA TRP A 11 26.01 0.87 13.50
C TRP A 11 25.40 1.19 14.86
N SER A 12 25.40 0.25 15.81
CA SER A 12 24.89 0.47 17.17
C SER A 12 25.72 1.45 18.01
N GLN A 13 26.93 1.83 17.57
CA GLN A 13 27.77 2.81 18.26
C GLN A 13 27.51 4.25 17.84
N ILE A 14 26.83 4.47 16.72
CA ILE A 14 26.57 5.81 16.19
C ILE A 14 25.23 6.29 16.76
N PRO A 15 25.13 7.52 17.32
CA PRO A 15 23.88 8.07 17.80
C PRO A 15 22.81 8.15 16.70
N ASP A 16 21.54 7.93 17.07
CA ASP A 16 20.42 7.95 16.13
C ASP A 16 20.31 9.31 15.39
N GLU A 17 20.68 10.41 16.04
CA GLU A 17 20.63 11.76 15.47
C GLU A 17 21.64 12.00 14.35
N GLU A 18 22.74 11.22 14.31
CA GLU A 18 23.72 11.25 13.21
C GLU A 18 23.32 10.30 12.08
N LEU A 19 22.55 9.26 12.39
CA LEU A 19 22.08 8.27 11.42
C LEU A 19 20.80 8.70 10.71
N PHE A 20 19.90 9.38 11.42
CA PHE A 20 18.55 9.65 10.98
C PHE A 20 18.20 11.14 11.10
N ASN A 21 17.56 11.67 10.06
CA ASN A 21 16.91 12.96 10.10
C ASN A 21 15.41 12.76 10.30
N LEU A 22 14.84 13.44 11.30
CA LEU A 22 13.41 13.41 11.59
C LEU A 22 12.75 14.70 11.09
N GLU A 23 11.84 14.57 10.14
CA GLU A 23 11.10 15.70 9.57
C GLU A 23 9.59 15.49 9.71
N PRO A 24 8.86 16.43 10.37
CA PRO A 24 7.41 16.40 10.38
C PRO A 24 6.86 16.70 8.98
N VAL A 25 6.18 15.73 8.38
CA VAL A 25 5.53 15.86 7.07
C VAL A 25 4.02 15.81 7.19
N ARG A 26 3.32 16.43 6.23
CA ARG A 26 1.88 16.26 6.03
C ARG A 26 1.65 15.47 4.76
N VAL A 27 0.77 14.48 4.86
CA VAL A 27 0.36 13.63 3.73
C VAL A 27 -1.14 13.70 3.61
N ASP A 28 -1.62 13.96 2.39
CA ASP A 28 -3.05 13.91 2.08
C ASP A 28 -3.45 12.45 1.88
N LEU A 29 -3.93 11.83 2.96
CA LEU A 29 -4.48 10.48 2.92
C LEU A 29 -5.96 10.54 2.56
N LYS A 30 -6.40 9.67 1.66
CA LYS A 30 -7.83 9.52 1.41
C LYS A 30 -8.48 8.77 2.58
N PRO A 31 -9.78 8.97 2.85
CA PRO A 31 -10.49 8.24 3.90
C PRO A 31 -10.40 6.71 3.74
N GLU A 32 -10.27 6.21 2.51
CA GLU A 32 -10.11 4.79 2.20
C GLU A 32 -8.74 4.22 2.58
N ASP A 33 -7.71 5.07 2.68
CA ASP A 33 -6.34 4.66 3.04
C ASP A 33 -6.12 4.65 4.57
N LEU A 34 -7.06 5.19 5.34
CA LEU A 34 -6.97 5.24 6.79
C LEU A 34 -7.21 3.85 7.40
N PRO A 35 -6.41 3.46 8.41
CA PRO A 35 -6.66 2.21 9.12
C PRO A 35 -8.00 2.27 9.84
N GLY A 36 -8.82 1.22 9.69
CA GLY A 36 -10.12 1.18 10.31
C GLY A 36 -11.10 0.22 9.63
N LYS A 37 -12.39 0.40 9.94
CA LYS A 37 -13.45 -0.31 9.23
C LYS A 37 -13.51 0.21 7.79
N PRO A 38 -13.72 -0.68 6.79
CA PRO A 38 -13.79 -0.25 5.40
C PRO A 38 -14.85 0.83 5.22
N SER A 39 -14.45 1.97 4.66
CA SER A 39 -15.32 3.14 4.48
C SER A 39 -16.35 2.89 3.37
N ARG A 40 -15.96 2.09 2.37
CA ARG A 40 -16.78 1.77 1.21
C ARG A 40 -16.65 0.31 0.83
N ARG A 41 -17.77 -0.29 0.41
CA ARG A 41 -17.82 -1.64 -0.15
C ARG A 41 -18.73 -1.65 -1.37
N VAL A 42 -18.22 -2.13 -2.49
CA VAL A 42 -18.96 -2.23 -3.75
C VAL A 42 -18.80 -3.62 -4.34
N LYS A 43 -19.85 -4.14 -4.96
CA LYS A 43 -19.79 -5.42 -5.64
C LYS A 43 -19.32 -5.22 -7.08
N CYS A 44 -18.29 -5.95 -7.50
CA CYS A 44 -17.84 -5.96 -8.88
C CYS A 44 -18.91 -6.55 -9.79
N GLU A 45 -19.29 -5.84 -10.85
CA GLU A 45 -20.28 -6.29 -11.83
C GLU A 45 -19.74 -7.38 -12.77
N GLY A 46 -18.42 -7.58 -12.84
CA GLY A 46 -17.77 -8.60 -13.65
C GLY A 46 -17.66 -9.97 -12.96
N CYS A 47 -17.08 -10.01 -11.75
CA CYS A 47 -16.83 -11.27 -11.02
C CYS A 47 -17.72 -11.47 -9.77
N GLY A 48 -18.46 -10.44 -9.34
CA GLY A 48 -19.31 -10.50 -8.15
C GLY A 48 -18.58 -10.37 -6.80
N GLU A 49 -17.26 -10.17 -6.82
CA GLU A 49 -16.45 -9.98 -5.60
C GLU A 49 -16.72 -8.62 -4.94
N MET A 50 -16.56 -8.57 -3.61
CA MET A 50 -16.68 -7.33 -2.84
C MET A 50 -15.36 -6.57 -2.89
N VAL A 51 -15.35 -5.44 -3.59
CA VAL A 51 -14.25 -4.47 -3.59
C VAL A 51 -14.44 -3.52 -2.42
N MET A 52 -13.39 -3.29 -1.65
CA MET A 52 -13.41 -2.45 -0.46
C MET A 52 -12.51 -1.23 -0.67
N ASP A 53 -12.76 -0.18 0.12
CA ASP A 53 -11.87 0.99 0.23
C ASP A 53 -11.63 1.68 -1.11
N GLY A 54 -12.68 1.80 -1.93
CA GLY A 54 -12.65 2.57 -3.17
C GLY A 54 -11.71 2.00 -4.25
N ARG A 55 -11.28 0.74 -4.13
CA ARG A 55 -10.33 0.10 -5.07
C ARG A 55 -10.98 -0.38 -6.37
N GLU A 56 -12.25 -0.09 -6.57
CA GLU A 56 -12.97 -0.39 -7.80
C GLU A 56 -12.65 0.62 -8.90
N ALA A 57 -12.64 0.15 -10.14
CA ALA A 57 -12.52 0.97 -11.34
C ALA A 57 -13.90 1.13 -11.98
N SER A 58 -14.20 2.35 -12.43
CA SER A 58 -15.39 2.62 -13.25
C SER A 58 -14.99 2.57 -14.72
N VAL A 59 -15.38 1.50 -15.43
CA VAL A 59 -15.07 1.30 -16.85
C VAL A 59 -16.39 1.06 -17.58
N ASP A 60 -16.62 1.80 -18.66
CA ASP A 60 -17.85 1.73 -19.48
C ASP A 60 -19.16 1.85 -18.66
N GLY A 61 -19.15 2.68 -17.62
CA GLY A 61 -20.30 2.88 -16.72
C GLY A 61 -20.55 1.73 -15.74
N LYS A 62 -19.68 0.71 -15.70
CA LYS A 62 -19.75 -0.41 -14.77
C LYS A 62 -18.70 -0.30 -13.68
N THR A 63 -19.05 -0.75 -12.49
CA THR A 63 -18.14 -0.85 -11.35
C THR A 63 -17.47 -2.21 -11.34
N LEU A 64 -16.16 -2.24 -11.58
CA LEU A 64 -15.36 -3.45 -11.71
C LEU A 64 -14.22 -3.47 -10.69
N CYS A 65 -13.79 -4.66 -10.25
CA CYS A 65 -12.55 -4.79 -9.51
C CYS A 65 -11.36 -4.55 -10.44
N HIS A 66 -10.20 -4.17 -9.88
CA HIS A 66 -8.99 -3.91 -10.64
C HIS A 66 -8.60 -5.08 -11.58
N ALA A 67 -8.81 -6.33 -11.12
CA ALA A 67 -8.54 -7.51 -11.92
C ALA A 67 -9.47 -7.65 -13.14
N CYS A 68 -10.76 -7.33 -13.00
CA CYS A 68 -11.71 -7.35 -14.11
C CYS A 68 -11.52 -6.16 -15.06
N ALA A 69 -11.09 -5.01 -14.56
CA ALA A 69 -10.88 -3.81 -15.36
C ALA A 69 -9.57 -3.81 -16.13
N PHE A 70 -8.46 -4.22 -15.50
CA PHE A 70 -7.10 -4.05 -16.04
C PHE A 70 -6.32 -5.37 -16.14
N GLY A 71 -6.92 -6.49 -15.72
CA GLY A 71 -6.25 -7.79 -15.64
C GLY A 71 -5.74 -8.10 -14.22
N ALA A 72 -5.73 -9.39 -13.89
CA ALA A 72 -5.19 -9.88 -12.63
C ALA A 72 -3.66 -9.91 -12.68
N TYR A 73 -3.00 -9.62 -11.55
CA TYR A 73 -1.55 -9.75 -11.40
C TYR A 73 -1.08 -11.22 -11.33
N TYR A 74 -2.01 -12.17 -11.30
CA TYR A 74 -1.77 -13.60 -11.16
C TYR A 74 -2.51 -14.38 -12.25
N GLN A 75 -2.00 -15.56 -12.58
CA GLN A 75 -2.68 -16.53 -13.45
C GLN A 75 -3.07 -17.75 -12.62
N LYS A 76 -4.30 -18.24 -12.79
CA LYS A 76 -4.73 -19.51 -12.18
C LYS A 76 -4.16 -20.66 -13.02
N GLN A 77 -3.62 -21.67 -12.35
CA GLN A 77 -3.23 -22.94 -12.97
C GLN A 77 -4.44 -23.86 -13.14
#